data_AF-A0AA38LBZ5-F1
#
_entry.id   AF-A0AA38LBZ5-F1
#
_cell.length_a   1.000
_cell.length_b   1.000
_cell.length_c   1.000
_cell.angle_alpha   90.00
_cell.angle_beta   90.00
_cell.angle_gamma   90.00
#
_symmetry.space_group_name_H-M   'P 1'
#
loop_
_entity.id
_entity.type
_entity.pdbx_description
1 polymer ?
#
loop_
_entity_poly.entity_id
_entity_poly.type
_entity_poly.pdbx_seq_one_letter_code
_entity_poly.pdbx_strand_id
1 'polypeptide(L)' 'WWTNTSVIHLDFSRQRHVEYYFWCTCSLFEPEFSASRVGFTKLSICATLMDDIYDTYGTLDELKPFTEALI' A
#
# COMPACT_ATOMS: atom_id res chain seq x y z
N TRP A 1 7.52 7.13 9.09
CA TRP A 1 7.32 6.95 7.64
C TRP A 1 5.86 7.13 7.29
N TRP A 2 4.96 6.28 7.79
CA TRP A 2 3.53 6.34 7.48
C TRP A 2 2.90 7.71 7.69
N THR A 3 3.10 8.32 8.85
CA THR A 3 2.62 9.69 9.16
C THR A 3 3.19 10.79 8.27
N ASN A 4 4.24 10.49 7.50
CA ASN A 4 4.91 11.43 6.61
C ASN A 4 4.51 11.21 5.14
N THR A 5 3.64 10.23 4.84
CA THR A 5 3.10 10.04 3.48
C THR A 5 1.78 10.78 3.34
N SER A 6 1.46 11.26 2.13
CA SER A 6 0.16 11.87 1.84
C SER A 6 -0.99 10.86 1.79
N VAL A 7 -0.67 9.54 1.80
CA VAL A 7 -1.65 8.46 1.76
C VAL A 7 -2.62 8.52 2.93
N ILE A 8 -2.19 9.04 4.09
CA ILE A 8 -3.05 9.21 5.27
C ILE A 8 -4.21 10.19 5.05
N HIS A 9 -4.13 11.03 4.01
CA HIS A 9 -5.14 12.02 3.65
C HIS A 9 -6.03 11.57 2.49
N LEU A 10 -5.82 10.35 1.99
CA LEU A 10 -6.65 9.76 0.95
C LEU A 10 -7.80 9.00 1.62
N ASP A 11 -8.94 9.67 1.75
CA ASP A 11 -10.13 9.14 2.44
C ASP A 11 -10.68 7.86 1.79
N PHE A 12 -10.44 7.67 0.49
CA PHE A 12 -10.83 6.45 -0.23
C PHE A 12 -9.90 5.27 0.05
N SER A 13 -8.68 5.50 0.54
CA SER A 13 -7.68 4.45 0.70
C SER A 13 -7.75 3.76 2.05
N ARG A 14 -7.55 2.43 2.06
CA ARG A 14 -7.54 1.63 3.28
C ARG A 14 -6.31 1.91 4.15
N GLN A 15 -6.51 2.54 5.31
CA GLN A 15 -5.46 2.90 6.26
C GLN A 15 -4.94 1.71 7.12
N ARG A 16 -4.53 0.59 6.48
CA ARG A 16 -4.27 -0.73 7.13
C ARG A 16 -2.79 -1.06 7.39
N HIS A 17 -1.93 -0.05 7.49
CA HIS A 17 -0.49 -0.22 7.71
C HIS A 17 -0.11 -1.12 8.91
N VAL A 18 -0.84 -1.05 10.03
CA VAL A 18 -0.59 -1.92 11.20
C VAL A 18 -0.93 -3.38 10.90
N GLU A 19 -2.04 -3.63 10.19
CA GLU A 19 -2.49 -4.97 9.80
C GLU A 19 -1.47 -5.65 8.88
N TYR A 20 -0.95 -4.93 7.88
CA TYR A 20 0.06 -5.48 6.97
C TYR A 20 1.38 -5.78 7.67
N TYR A 21 1.81 -4.92 8.60
CA TYR A 21 3.00 -5.20 9.41
C TYR A 21 2.80 -6.42 10.30
N PHE A 22 1.62 -6.55 10.91
CA PHE A 22 1.26 -7.72 11.71
C PHE A 22 1.26 -9.01 10.87
N TRP A 23 0.63 -8.98 9.69
CA TRP A 23 0.63 -10.11 8.75
C TRP A 23 2.04 -10.58 8.38
N CYS A 24 2.94 -9.64 8.07
CA CYS A 24 4.32 -10.02 7.76
C CYS A 24 5.05 -10.57 8.99
N THR A 25 4.76 -10.02 10.18
CA THR A 25 5.30 -10.51 11.45
C THR A 25 4.89 -11.95 11.75
N CYS A 26 3.67 -12.36 11.37
CA CYS A 26 3.24 -13.76 11.53
C CYS A 26 4.12 -14.75 10.75
N SER A 27 4.70 -14.34 9.63
CA SER A 27 5.53 -15.20 8.77
C SER A 27 7.03 -15.04 9.01
N LEU A 28 7.48 -13.84 9.37
CA LEU A 28 8.89 -13.47 9.54
C LEU A 28 9.08 -12.78 10.89
N PHE A 29 8.90 -13.51 11.99
CA PHE A 29 8.91 -12.91 13.33
C PHE A 29 10.32 -12.64 13.85
N GLU A 30 11.34 -13.29 13.30
CA GLU A 30 12.71 -13.21 13.78
C GLU A 30 13.28 -11.78 13.67
N PRO A 31 14.07 -11.31 14.64
CA PRO A 31 14.53 -9.92 14.68
C PRO A 31 15.31 -9.47 13.44
N GLU A 32 16.11 -10.37 12.84
CA GLU A 32 16.90 -10.12 11.64
C GLU A 32 16.05 -9.71 10.42
N PHE A 33 14.78 -10.12 10.36
CA PHE A 33 13.87 -9.80 9.25
C PHE A 33 13.10 -8.48 9.45
N SER A 34 13.48 -7.65 10.41
CA SER A 34 12.85 -6.35 10.65
C SER A 34 12.75 -5.46 9.41
N ALA A 35 13.82 -5.38 8.61
CA ALA A 35 13.83 -4.62 7.36
C ALA A 35 12.84 -5.20 6.34
N SER A 36 12.76 -6.53 6.23
CA SER A 36 11.81 -7.23 5.36
C SER A 36 10.37 -6.95 5.74
N ARG A 37 10.04 -6.97 7.05
CA ARG A 37 8.70 -6.63 7.54
C ARG A 37 8.29 -5.19 7.20
N VAL A 38 9.20 -4.24 7.40
CA VAL A 38 8.96 -2.83 7.04
C VAL A 38 8.80 -2.67 5.53
N GLY A 39 9.65 -3.32 4.73
CA GLY A 39 9.58 -3.32 3.27
C GLY A 39 8.26 -3.89 2.75
N PHE A 40 7.87 -5.06 3.25
CA PHE A 40 6.60 -5.71 2.92
C PHE A 40 5.42 -4.80 3.25
N THR A 41 5.38 -4.22 4.45
CA THR A 41 4.31 -3.30 4.87
C THR A 41 4.15 -2.14 3.89
N LYS A 42 5.26 -1.51 3.48
CA LYS A 42 5.25 -0.42 2.50
C LYS A 42 4.72 -0.88 1.14
N LEU A 43 5.18 -2.05 0.67
CA LEU A 43 4.73 -2.63 -0.59
C LEU A 43 3.23 -2.95 -0.57
N SER A 44 2.74 -3.57 0.51
CA SER A 44 1.32 -3.89 0.68
C SER A 44 0.46 -2.64 0.65
N ILE A 45 0.88 -1.56 1.33
CA ILE A 45 0.18 -0.27 1.28
C ILE A 45 0.10 0.27 -0.15
N CYS A 46 1.21 0.26 -0.89
CA CYS A 46 1.22 0.72 -2.29
C CYS A 46 0.31 -0.16 -3.16
N ALA A 47 0.37 -1.47 -3.00
CA ALA A 47 -0.47 -2.41 -3.74
C ALA A 47 -1.96 -2.18 -3.47
N THR A 48 -2.35 -2.00 -2.20
CA THR A 48 -3.76 -1.76 -1.86
C THR A 48 -4.23 -0.37 -2.22
N LEU A 49 -3.33 0.62 -2.23
CA LEU A 49 -3.66 1.95 -2.75
C LEU A 49 -3.94 1.89 -4.26
N MET A 50 -3.12 1.16 -5.03
CA MET A 50 -3.39 0.95 -6.45
C MET A 50 -4.70 0.18 -6.65
N ASP A 51 -4.94 -0.88 -5.87
CA ASP A 51 -6.21 -1.63 -5.88
C ASP A 51 -7.41 -0.69 -5.66
N ASP A 52 -7.38 0.14 -4.61
CA ASP A 52 -8.45 1.13 -4.31
C ASP A 52 -8.65 2.17 -5.44
N ILE A 53 -7.57 2.54 -6.14
CA ILE A 53 -7.62 3.43 -7.30
C ILE A 53 -8.33 2.74 -8.47
N TYR A 54 -8.01 1.48 -8.77
CA TYR A 54 -8.57 0.77 -9.92
C TYR A 54 -9.97 0.18 -9.67
N ASP A 55 -10.30 -0.20 -8.44
CA ASP A 55 -11.54 -0.92 -8.12
C ASP A 55 -12.71 0.01 -7.73
N THR A 56 -12.41 1.17 -7.14
CA THR A 56 -13.42 2.03 -6.49
C THR A 56 -13.31 3.48 -6.93
N TYR A 57 -12.12 4.06 -6.94
CA TYR A 57 -11.96 5.52 -7.07
C TYR A 57 -11.88 6.01 -8.53
N GLY A 58 -11.09 5.36 -9.37
CA GLY A 58 -10.75 5.85 -10.71
C GLY A 58 -11.81 5.54 -11.75
N THR A 59 -12.11 6.50 -12.61
CA THR A 59 -12.89 6.27 -13.83
C THR A 59 -12.03 5.68 -14.94
N LEU A 60 -12.63 4.99 -15.92
CA LEU A 60 -11.87 4.39 -17.04
C LEU A 60 -11.03 5.42 -17.82
N ASP A 61 -11.50 6.66 -17.92
CA ASP A 61 -10.79 7.72 -18.64
C ASP A 61 -9.57 8.24 -17.86
N GLU A 62 -9.59 8.16 -16.53
CA GLU A 62 -8.44 8.48 -15.66
C GLU A 62 -7.46 7.30 -15.55
N LEU A 63 -7.99 6.07 -15.51
CA LEU A 63 -7.18 4.86 -15.34
C LEU A 63 -6.34 4.51 -16.58
N LYS A 64 -6.78 4.85 -17.79
CA LYS A 64 -6.01 4.64 -19.03
C LYS A 64 -4.66 5.38 -19.02
N PRO A 65 -4.60 6.73 -18.91
CA PRO A 65 -3.33 7.44 -18.87
C PRO A 65 -2.51 7.09 -17.61
N PHE A 66 -3.17 6.76 -16.49
CA PHE A 66 -2.48 6.27 -15.30
C PHE A 66 -1.74 4.95 -15.56
N THR A 67 -2.38 4.00 -16.24
CA THR A 67 -1.78 2.71 -16.62
C THR A 67 -0.64 2.89 -17.62
N GLU A 68 -0.82 3.75 -18.63
CA GLU A 68 0.23 4.06 -19.62
C GLU A 68 1.48 4.67 -18.98
N ALA A 69 1.33 5.46 -17.91
CA ALA A 69 2.47 6.05 -17.21
C ALA A 69 3.26 5.03 -16.36
N LEU A 70 2.67 3.88 -16.02
CA LEU A 70 3.30 2.84 -15.22
C LEU A 70 4.07 1.80 -16.05
N ILE A 71 3.80 1.71 -17.37
CA ILE A 71 4.41 0.76 -18.31
C ILE A 71 5.56 1.42 -19.06
#